data_AF-A0A6V7LLT3-F1
#
_entry.id   AF-A0A6V7LLT3-F1
#
_cell.length_a   1.000
_cell.length_b   1.000
_cell.length_c   1.000
_cell.angle_alpha   90.00
_cell.angle_beta   90.00
_cell.angle_gamma   90.00
#
_symmetry.space_group_name_H-M   'P 1'
#
loop_
_entity.id
_entity.type
_entity.pdbx_description
1 polymer ?
#
loop_
_entity_poly.entity_id
_entity_poly.type
_entity_poly.pdbx_seq_one_letter_code
_entity_poly.pdbx_strand_id
1 'polypeptide(L)'
;ALVESQQLSRESEDFGPDAELAYWRQTLIRFSSILEFMRSPKTKRLLTLLLYVNSPVIKKWRKLENEINGVEIQAQNNVNYLYSLEKFTQPLYRLKPTEIGNYLPGLMYSIRMTYSTSRFFNTRRLLTALLVK
;
A
#
# COMPACT_ATOMS: atom_id res chain seq x y z
N ALA A 1 -6.45 4.89 11.54
CA ALA A 1 -6.26 4.53 12.96
C ALA A 1 -5.27 3.38 13.19
N LEU A 2 -5.56 2.13 12.79
CA LEU A 2 -4.64 0.99 13.02
C LEU A 2 -3.37 1.05 12.15
N VAL A 3 -3.51 1.37 10.87
CA VAL A 3 -2.35 1.55 9.98
C VAL A 3 -1.55 2.79 10.40
N GLU A 4 -2.21 3.88 10.79
CA GLU A 4 -1.56 5.11 11.28
C GLU A 4 -0.80 4.94 12.62
N SER A 5 -1.31 4.11 13.54
CA SER A 5 -0.60 3.81 14.79
C SER A 5 0.58 2.87 14.59
N GLN A 6 0.45 1.90 13.68
CA GLN A 6 1.58 1.08 13.22
C GLN A 6 2.60 1.89 12.41
N GLN A 7 2.16 2.92 11.68
CA GLN A 7 3.03 3.87 10.97
C GLN A 7 3.89 4.66 11.94
N LEU A 8 3.30 5.31 12.95
CA LEU A 8 4.03 6.14 13.91
C LEU A 8 5.11 5.35 14.66
N SER A 9 4.85 4.07 14.95
CA SER A 9 5.83 3.19 15.59
C SER A 9 6.99 2.84 14.64
N ARG A 10 6.72 2.71 13.34
CA ARG A 10 7.71 2.26 12.34
C ARG A 10 8.50 3.39 11.69
N GLU A 11 7.97 4.61 11.68
CA GLU A 11 8.75 5.81 11.30
C GLU A 11 9.97 6.05 12.22
N SER A 12 9.99 5.41 13.40
CA SER A 12 11.12 5.44 14.34
C SER A 12 12.20 4.39 14.07
N GLU A 13 11.90 3.36 13.28
CA GLU A 13 12.81 2.26 12.95
C GLU A 13 13.24 2.38 11.49
N ASP A 14 14.54 2.62 11.25
CA ASP A 14 15.10 2.92 9.93
C ASP A 14 15.15 1.65 9.04
N PHE A 15 14.01 1.27 8.45
CA PHE A 15 13.90 0.07 7.59
C PHE A 15 14.31 0.35 6.13
N GLY A 16 15.04 -0.57 5.52
CA GLY A 16 15.42 -0.52 4.11
C GLY A 16 14.27 -0.85 3.14
N PRO A 17 14.44 -0.56 1.83
CA PRO A 17 13.39 -0.73 0.81
C PRO A 17 12.86 -2.17 0.70
N ASP A 18 13.72 -3.17 0.91
CA ASP A 18 13.32 -4.59 0.89
C ASP A 18 12.39 -4.96 2.06
N ALA A 19 12.65 -4.40 3.24
CA ALA A 19 11.82 -4.61 4.43
C ALA A 19 10.45 -3.94 4.28
N GLU A 20 10.41 -2.74 3.68
CA GLU A 20 9.15 -2.08 3.33
C GLU A 20 8.33 -2.88 2.31
N LEU A 21 8.98 -3.41 1.27
CA LEU A 21 8.33 -4.23 0.25
C LEU A 21 7.76 -5.52 0.85
N ALA A 22 8.53 -6.22 1.69
CA ALA A 22 8.07 -7.41 2.38
C ALA A 22 6.85 -7.13 3.26
N TYR A 23 6.86 -6.01 3.99
CA TYR A 23 5.72 -5.60 4.79
C TYR A 23 4.47 -5.32 3.98
N TRP A 24 4.59 -4.55 2.88
CA TRP A 24 3.43 -4.22 2.05
C TRP A 24 2.84 -5.43 1.37
N ARG A 25 3.67 -6.39 0.95
CA ARG A 25 3.22 -7.69 0.44
C ARG A 25 2.46 -8.47 1.50
N GLN A 26 2.99 -8.56 2.73
CA GLN A 26 2.33 -9.27 3.82
C GLN A 26 0.99 -8.62 4.19
N THR A 27 0.96 -7.28 4.21
CA THR A 27 -0.26 -6.50 4.47
C THR A 27 -1.30 -6.76 3.37
N LEU A 28 -0.89 -6.70 2.10
CA LEU A 28 -1.76 -7.01 0.96
C LEU A 28 -2.36 -8.41 1.08
N ILE A 29 -1.52 -9.45 1.23
CA ILE A 29 -1.98 -10.85 1.38
C ILE A 29 -3.02 -10.99 2.49
N ARG A 30 -2.73 -10.40 3.66
CA ARG A 30 -3.64 -10.46 4.82
C ARG A 30 -4.98 -9.80 4.51
N PHE A 31 -4.97 -8.57 3.99
CA PHE A 31 -6.21 -7.82 3.76
C PHE A 31 -7.02 -8.36 2.57
N SER A 32 -6.37 -8.85 1.52
CA SER A 32 -7.05 -9.53 0.41
C SER A 32 -7.74 -10.82 0.89
N SER A 33 -7.11 -11.62 1.76
CA SER A 33 -7.75 -12.82 2.33
C SER A 33 -8.99 -12.50 3.17
N ILE A 34 -8.96 -11.39 3.92
CA ILE A 34 -10.12 -10.91 4.70
C ILE A 34 -11.23 -10.44 3.76
N LEU A 35 -10.89 -9.72 2.69
CA LEU A 35 -11.86 -9.30 1.66
C LEU A 35 -12.51 -10.50 0.96
N GLU A 36 -11.74 -11.53 0.61
CA GLU A 36 -12.28 -12.77 0.04
C GLU A 36 -13.26 -13.44 1.00
N PHE A 37 -12.91 -13.54 2.28
CA PHE A 37 -13.81 -14.06 3.31
C PHE A 37 -15.10 -13.25 3.42
N MET A 38 -15.00 -11.91 3.39
CA MET A 38 -16.18 -11.02 3.43
C MET A 38 -17.05 -11.15 2.17
N ARG A 39 -16.43 -11.39 1.02
CA ARG A 39 -17.13 -11.60 -0.27
C ARG A 39 -17.70 -13.02 -0.42
N SER A 40 -17.39 -13.93 0.50
CA SER A 40 -17.84 -15.31 0.44
C SER A 40 -19.37 -15.44 0.49
N PRO A 41 -19.96 -16.49 -0.13
CA PRO A 41 -21.40 -16.69 -0.14
C PRO A 41 -22.01 -16.80 1.25
N LYS A 42 -21.27 -17.38 2.21
CA LYS A 42 -21.70 -17.54 3.60
C LYS A 42 -21.85 -16.18 4.28
N THR A 43 -20.85 -15.32 4.17
CA THR A 43 -20.88 -13.97 4.75
C THR A 43 -21.97 -13.11 4.12
N LYS A 44 -22.13 -13.19 2.80
CA LYS A 44 -23.21 -12.48 2.09
C LYS A 44 -24.60 -12.90 2.58
N ARG A 45 -24.86 -14.19 2.79
CA ARG A 45 -26.14 -14.68 3.34
C ARG A 45 -26.41 -14.13 4.74
N LEU A 46 -25.40 -14.13 5.61
CA LEU A 46 -25.52 -13.57 6.96
C LEU A 46 -25.85 -12.08 6.90
N LEU A 47 -25.19 -11.32 6.01
CA LEU A 47 -25.46 -9.90 5.81
C LEU A 47 -26.89 -9.65 5.31
N THR A 48 -27.40 -10.46 4.40
CA THR A 48 -28.79 -10.38 3.92
C THR A 48 -29.78 -10.62 5.06
N LEU A 49 -29.53 -11.60 5.93
CA LEU A 49 -30.39 -11.86 7.10
C LEU A 49 -30.34 -10.68 8.08
N LEU A 50 -29.15 -10.17 8.38
CA LEU A 50 -28.98 -8.99 9.24
C LEU A 50 -29.72 -7.77 8.67
N LEU A 51 -29.77 -7.64 7.33
CA LEU A 51 -30.44 -6.54 6.63
C LEU A 51 -31.96 -6.69 6.76
N TYR A 52 -32.44 -7.91 6.62
CA TYR A 52 -33.85 -8.25 6.79
C TYR A 52 -34.36 -7.90 8.20
N VAL A 53 -33.57 -8.20 9.24
CA VAL A 53 -33.91 -7.86 10.64
C VAL A 53 -33.55 -6.42 11.02
N ASN A 54 -33.10 -5.60 10.06
CA ASN A 54 -32.71 -4.20 10.23
C ASN A 54 -31.70 -3.97 11.38
N SER A 55 -30.72 -4.87 11.50
CA SER A 55 -29.76 -4.84 12.59
C SER A 55 -28.84 -3.61 12.53
N PRO A 56 -28.60 -2.90 13.65
CA PRO A 56 -27.67 -1.77 13.69
C PRO A 56 -26.22 -2.17 13.41
N VAL A 57 -25.91 -3.47 13.49
CA VAL A 57 -24.57 -4.05 13.23
C VAL A 57 -24.13 -3.82 11.78
N ILE A 58 -25.05 -3.70 10.83
CA ILE A 58 -24.72 -3.50 9.41
C ILE A 58 -24.00 -2.19 9.14
N LYS A 59 -24.37 -1.12 9.87
CA LYS A 59 -23.69 0.17 9.72
C LYS A 59 -22.22 0.05 10.13
N LYS A 60 -21.93 -0.70 11.21
CA LYS A 60 -20.57 -0.99 11.66
C LYS A 60 -19.83 -1.89 10.67
N TRP A 61 -20.49 -2.93 10.17
CA TRP A 61 -19.92 -3.82 9.15
C TRP A 61 -19.48 -3.07 7.89
N ARG A 62 -20.37 -2.25 7.31
CA ARG A 62 -20.07 -1.48 6.09
C ARG A 62 -18.89 -0.51 6.30
N LYS A 63 -18.82 0.11 7.48
CA LYS A 63 -17.68 0.97 7.84
C LYS A 63 -16.37 0.17 7.85
N LEU A 64 -16.35 -1.00 8.50
CA LEU A 64 -15.18 -1.86 8.55
C LEU A 64 -14.79 -2.38 7.17
N GLU A 65 -15.75 -2.80 6.35
CA GLU A 65 -15.52 -3.26 4.98
C GLU A 65 -14.89 -2.16 4.11
N ASN A 66 -15.35 -0.91 4.25
CA ASN A 66 -14.75 0.24 3.56
C ASN A 66 -13.33 0.52 4.03
N GLU A 67 -13.07 0.45 5.34
CA GLU A 67 -11.72 0.62 5.90
C GLU A 67 -10.77 -0.47 5.40
N ILE A 68 -11.21 -1.73 5.38
CA ILE A 68 -10.43 -2.88 4.90
C ILE A 68 -10.13 -2.74 3.40
N ASN A 69 -11.12 -2.41 2.57
CA ASN A 69 -10.88 -2.15 1.13
C ASN A 69 -9.88 -1.00 0.93
N GLY A 70 -9.98 0.07 1.72
CA GLY A 70 -9.04 1.19 1.64
C GLY A 70 -7.59 0.77 1.93
N VAL A 71 -7.38 -0.04 2.97
CA VAL A 71 -6.05 -0.54 3.32
C VAL A 71 -5.51 -1.49 2.25
N GLU A 72 -6.34 -2.34 1.67
CA GLU A 72 -5.93 -3.26 0.62
C GLU A 72 -5.49 -2.53 -0.66
N ILE A 73 -6.27 -1.56 -1.12
CA ILE A 73 -5.93 -0.71 -2.28
C ILE A 73 -4.61 0.03 -2.03
N GLN A 74 -4.45 0.56 -0.81
CA GLN A 74 -3.21 1.25 -0.43
C GLN A 74 -2.01 0.30 -0.44
N ALA A 75 -2.16 -0.90 0.11
CA ALA A 75 -1.10 -1.91 0.08
C ALA A 75 -0.74 -2.31 -1.35
N GLN A 76 -1.73 -2.52 -2.22
CA GLN A 76 -1.51 -2.85 -3.63
C GLN A 76 -0.75 -1.74 -4.37
N ASN A 77 -1.16 -0.48 -4.18
CA ASN A 77 -0.47 0.67 -4.77
C ASN A 77 0.98 0.78 -4.29
N ASN A 78 1.22 0.58 -2.98
CA ASN A 78 2.57 0.62 -2.42
C ASN A 78 3.46 -0.51 -2.93
N VAL A 79 2.93 -1.73 -3.07
CA VAL A 79 3.66 -2.85 -3.69
C VAL A 79 4.03 -2.51 -5.14
N ASN A 80 3.05 -2.05 -5.93
CA ASN A 80 3.27 -1.70 -7.34
C ASN A 80 4.32 -0.60 -7.50
N TYR A 81 4.32 0.38 -6.60
CA TYR A 81 5.34 1.42 -6.58
C TYR A 81 6.72 0.86 -6.30
N LEU A 82 6.90 0.12 -5.20
CA LEU A 82 8.20 -0.38 -4.80
C LEU A 82 8.81 -1.28 -5.88
N TYR A 83 8.00 -2.10 -6.56
CA TYR A 83 8.41 -2.85 -7.74
C TYR A 83 8.81 -1.95 -8.92
N SER A 84 8.03 -0.90 -9.19
CA SER A 84 8.36 0.05 -10.26
C SER A 84 9.68 0.77 -9.96
N LEU A 85 9.89 1.14 -8.71
CA LEU A 85 11.12 1.78 -8.26
C LEU A 85 12.32 0.84 -8.41
N GLU A 86 12.22 -0.40 -7.96
CA GLU A 86 13.25 -1.43 -8.15
C GLU A 86 13.62 -1.59 -9.63
N LYS A 87 12.63 -1.58 -10.53
CA LYS A 87 12.84 -1.67 -11.97
C LYS A 87 13.63 -0.49 -12.54
N PHE A 88 13.48 0.71 -12.00
CA PHE A 88 14.19 1.90 -12.45
C PHE A 88 15.53 2.12 -11.73
N THR A 89 15.72 1.59 -10.53
CA THR A 89 16.99 1.69 -9.79
C THR A 89 17.99 0.61 -10.22
N GLN A 90 17.55 -0.60 -10.56
CA GLN A 90 18.44 -1.68 -11.04
C GLN A 90 19.33 -1.30 -12.24
N PRO A 91 18.82 -0.61 -13.28
CA PRO A 91 19.65 -0.13 -14.38
C PRO A 91 20.65 0.95 -13.96
N LEU A 92 20.33 1.81 -12.98
CA LEU A 92 21.23 2.88 -12.54
C LEU A 92 22.55 2.34 -11.96
N TYR A 93 22.54 1.15 -11.36
CA TYR A 93 23.74 0.49 -10.86
C TYR A 93 24.62 -0.15 -11.95
N ARG A 94 24.10 -0.29 -13.19
CA ARG A 94 24.75 -1.06 -14.27
C ARG A 94 24.99 -0.24 -15.54
N LEU A 95 24.29 0.88 -15.72
CA LEU A 95 24.35 1.71 -16.92
C LEU A 95 25.54 2.66 -16.89
N LYS A 96 26.02 3.02 -18.08
CA LYS A 96 27.02 4.09 -18.25
C LYS A 96 26.35 5.45 -17.99
N PRO A 97 27.08 6.45 -17.46
CA PRO A 97 26.53 7.77 -17.15
C PRO A 97 25.77 8.45 -18.29
N THR A 98 26.16 8.18 -19.54
CA THR A 98 25.50 8.68 -20.76
C THR A 98 24.11 8.10 -21.02
N GLU A 99 23.78 6.93 -20.48
CA GLU A 99 22.50 6.25 -20.68
C GLU A 99 21.50 6.54 -19.55
N ILE A 100 21.98 7.02 -18.40
CA ILE A 100 21.18 7.35 -17.21
C ILE A 100 20.14 8.45 -17.52
N GLY A 101 20.49 9.41 -18.38
CA GLY A 101 19.61 10.51 -18.80
C GLY A 101 18.26 10.05 -19.34
N ASN A 102 18.23 8.90 -20.02
CA ASN A 102 17.02 8.37 -20.65
C ASN A 102 16.06 7.70 -19.64
N TYR A 103 16.55 7.32 -18.45
CA TYR A 103 15.75 6.63 -17.42
C TYR A 103 15.22 7.58 -16.33
N LEU A 104 15.84 8.74 -16.18
CA LEU A 104 15.45 9.80 -15.23
C LEU A 104 13.98 10.24 -15.35
N PRO A 105 13.40 10.47 -16.54
CA PRO A 105 12.00 10.88 -16.65
C PRO A 105 11.01 9.83 -16.11
N GLY A 106 11.26 8.54 -16.36
CA GLY A 106 10.44 7.43 -15.87
C GLY A 106 10.54 7.25 -14.36
N LEU A 107 11.74 7.43 -13.80
CA LEU A 107 11.97 7.45 -12.37
C LEU A 107 11.24 8.62 -11.69
N MET A 108 11.38 9.84 -12.21
CA MET A 108 10.71 11.03 -11.69
C MET A 108 9.19 10.91 -11.75
N TYR A 109 8.64 10.34 -12.82
CA TYR A 109 7.21 10.06 -12.93
C TYR A 109 6.74 9.06 -11.87
N SER A 110 7.49 7.98 -11.67
CA SER A 110 7.19 6.97 -10.66
C SER A 110 7.21 7.55 -9.24
N ILE A 111 8.21 8.39 -8.92
CA ILE A 111 8.31 9.11 -7.64
C ILE A 111 7.12 10.06 -7.45
N ARG A 112 6.75 10.83 -8.48
CA ARG A 112 5.62 11.76 -8.44
C ARG A 112 4.28 11.04 -8.24
N MET A 113 4.06 9.94 -8.96
CA MET A 113 2.87 9.12 -8.82
C MET A 113 2.74 8.58 -7.39
N THR A 114 3.84 8.19 -6.78
CA THR A 114 3.84 7.69 -5.40
C THR A 114 3.49 8.76 -4.39
N TYR A 115 4.10 9.93 -4.51
CA TYR A 115 3.76 11.07 -3.66
C TYR A 115 2.27 11.46 -3.79
N SER A 116 1.72 11.34 -5.00
CA SER A 116 0.34 11.76 -5.28
C SER A 116 -0.71 10.70 -4.89
N THR A 117 -0.36 9.41 -4.98
CA THR A 117 -1.34 8.31 -4.85
C THR A 117 -1.24 7.62 -3.49
N SER A 118 -0.07 7.62 -2.85
CA SER A 118 0.10 6.98 -1.56
C SER A 118 0.04 8.00 -0.42
N ARG A 119 -1.02 7.93 0.39
CA ARG A 119 -1.07 8.62 1.70
C ARG A 119 0.06 8.20 2.64
N PHE A 120 0.74 7.08 2.37
CA PHE A 120 1.84 6.55 3.17
C PHE A 120 3.21 7.15 2.80
N PHE A 121 3.44 7.40 1.51
CA PHE A 121 4.67 8.04 1.02
C PHE A 121 4.55 9.58 0.95
N ASN A 122 3.40 10.14 1.33
CA ASN A 122 3.18 11.59 1.38
C ASN A 122 3.92 12.26 2.57
N THR A 123 4.68 11.50 3.36
CA THR A 123 5.54 12.04 4.40
C THR A 123 6.92 12.35 3.81
N ARG A 124 7.33 13.63 3.87
CA ARG A 124 8.61 14.14 3.31
C ARG A 124 9.82 13.27 3.66
N ARG A 125 9.80 12.65 4.84
CA ARG A 125 10.89 11.85 5.41
C ARG A 125 11.20 10.59 4.59
N LEU A 126 10.20 9.95 4.00
CA LEU A 126 10.38 8.72 3.22
C LEU A 126 10.89 9.00 1.81
N LEU A 127 10.39 10.07 1.17
CA LEU A 127 10.99 10.65 -0.04
C LEU A 127 12.46 11.03 0.17
N THR A 128 12.79 11.57 1.35
CA THR A 128 14.17 11.93 1.69
C THR A 128 15.03 10.67 1.86
N ALA A 129 14.54 9.65 2.56
CA ALA A 129 15.26 8.37 2.68
C ALA A 129 15.49 7.69 1.33
N LEU A 130 14.52 7.76 0.41
CA LEU A 130 14.58 7.18 -0.93
C LEU A 130 15.46 7.97 -1.90
N LEU A 131 15.66 9.27 -1.67
CA LEU A 131 16.55 10.12 -2.46
C LEU A 131 17.99 10.16 -1.91
N VAL A 132 18.17 9.83 -0.63
CA VAL A 132 19.48 9.87 0.06
C VAL A 132 20.17 8.50 0.08
N LYS A 133 19.43 7.39 0.09
CA LYS A 133 19.95 6.03 -0.05
C LYS A 133 19.85 5.55 -1.49
#